data_AF-A0A1Z1UZ21-F1
#
_entry.id   AF-A0A1Z1UZ21-F1
#
_cell.length_a   1.000
_cell.length_b   1.000
_cell.length_c   1.000
_cell.angle_alpha   90.00
_cell.angle_beta   90.00
_cell.angle_gamma   90.00
#
_symmetry.space_group_name_H-M   'P 1'
#
loop_
_entity.id
_entity.type
_entity.pdbx_description
1 polymer ?
#
loop_
_entity_poly.entity_id
_entity_poly.type
_entity_poly.pdbx_seq_one_letter_code
_entity_poly.pdbx_strand_id
1 'polypeptide(L)'
;MEKNAKNLNGVDLFELGILHTSLIKGYESREEGYKLRVKVKKGTPAFYVGNLTGEESHYYEVIVVNNLKLKIISIEDYYINCEVV
;
A
#
# COMPACT_ATOMS: atom_id res chain seq x y z
N MET A 1 8.32 -7.87 0.15
CA MET A 1 7.20 -8.19 1.06
C MET A 1 6.91 -9.70 1.17
N GLU A 2 6.87 -10.48 0.08
CA GLU A 2 6.58 -11.94 0.14
C GLU A 2 7.50 -12.72 1.08
N LYS A 3 8.82 -12.49 1.01
CA LYS A 3 9.80 -13.16 1.89
C LYS A 3 9.49 -12.96 3.38
N ASN A 4 8.97 -11.79 3.74
CA ASN A 4 8.60 -11.47 5.12
C ASN A 4 7.34 -12.22 5.56
N ALA A 5 6.43 -12.54 4.62
CA ALA A 5 5.18 -13.23 4.89
C ALA A 5 5.32 -14.76 5.00
N LYS A 6 6.48 -15.33 4.65
CA LYS A 6 6.72 -16.78 4.50
C LYS A 6 6.19 -17.67 5.65
N ASN A 7 6.17 -17.16 6.88
CA ASN A 7 5.75 -17.91 8.07
C ASN A 7 4.44 -17.38 8.69
N LEU A 8 3.69 -16.55 7.97
CA LEU A 8 2.43 -15.98 8.43
C LEU A 8 1.24 -16.61 7.70
N ASN A 9 0.39 -17.30 8.44
CA ASN A 9 -0.82 -17.90 7.87
C ASN A 9 -1.83 -16.82 7.44
N GLY A 10 -2.33 -16.94 6.21
CA GLY A 10 -3.34 -16.03 5.65
C GLY A 10 -2.79 -14.65 5.26
N VAL A 11 -1.48 -14.51 5.14
CA VAL A 11 -0.79 -13.27 4.72
C VAL A 11 0.09 -13.61 3.53
N ASP A 12 -0.08 -12.87 2.43
CA ASP A 12 0.70 -13.06 1.20
C ASP A 12 1.86 -12.07 1.12
N LEU A 13 1.66 -10.85 1.60
CA LEU A 13 2.66 -9.78 1.61
C LEU A 13 2.76 -9.19 3.01
N PHE A 14 3.98 -9.01 3.52
CA PHE A 14 4.22 -8.37 4.82
C PHE A 14 5.24 -7.24 4.69
N GLU A 15 4.80 -6.01 4.94
CA GLU A 15 5.64 -4.82 4.99
C GLU A 15 6.06 -4.55 6.44
N LEU A 16 7.37 -4.51 6.69
CA LEU A 16 7.96 -4.28 8.01
C LEU A 16 8.25 -2.80 8.26
N GLY A 17 8.43 -2.02 7.20
CA GLY A 17 8.70 -0.61 7.24
C GLY A 17 7.44 0.23 7.09
N ILE A 18 7.62 1.33 6.37
CA ILE A 18 6.59 2.32 6.08
C ILE A 18 6.15 2.14 4.63
N LEU A 19 4.83 2.07 4.40
CA LEU A 19 4.29 1.98 3.05
C LEU A 19 3.84 3.37 2.59
N HIS A 20 4.60 3.95 1.67
CA HIS A 20 4.25 5.17 0.96
C HIS A 20 3.25 4.83 -0.14
N THR A 21 2.07 5.44 -0.09
CA THR A 21 0.98 5.18 -1.05
C THR A 21 0.38 6.49 -1.54
N SER A 22 -0.42 6.40 -2.60
CA SER A 22 -1.21 7.53 -3.08
C SER A 22 -2.69 7.26 -2.86
N LEU A 23 -3.42 8.28 -2.41
CA LEU A 23 -4.86 8.19 -2.24
C LEU A 23 -5.60 8.05 -3.58
N ILE A 24 -5.02 8.63 -4.65
CA ILE A 24 -5.63 8.68 -5.99
C ILE A 24 -4.82 7.81 -6.95
N LYS A 25 -5.52 6.94 -7.69
CA LYS A 25 -4.94 6.13 -8.77
C LYS A 25 -4.35 7.03 -9.87
N GLY A 26 -3.15 6.71 -10.32
CA GLY A 26 -2.38 7.47 -11.33
C GLY A 26 -1.47 8.54 -10.73
N TYR A 27 -1.55 8.77 -9.41
CA TYR A 27 -0.68 9.69 -8.69
C TYR A 27 0.36 8.94 -7.83
N GLU A 28 0.31 7.61 -7.79
CA GLU A 28 1.41 6.80 -7.25
C GLU A 28 2.68 6.87 -8.10
N SER A 29 3.78 6.31 -7.57
CA SER A 29 5.05 6.21 -8.31
C SER A 29 4.85 5.72 -9.75
N ARG A 30 5.53 6.39 -10.68
CA ARG A 30 5.51 6.09 -12.11
C ARG A 30 6.56 5.06 -12.51
N GLU A 31 7.28 4.51 -11.55
CA GLU A 31 8.23 3.43 -11.79
C GLU A 31 7.54 2.23 -12.44
N GLU A 32 8.29 1.55 -13.32
CA GLU A 32 7.81 0.36 -14.01
C GLU A 32 7.66 -0.81 -13.03
N GLY A 33 6.62 -1.62 -13.23
CA GLY A 33 6.36 -2.81 -12.42
C GLY A 33 4.90 -2.92 -11.96
N TYR A 34 4.65 -3.91 -11.10
CA TYR A 34 3.34 -4.09 -10.48
C TYR A 34 3.08 -3.03 -9.41
N LYS A 35 1.84 -2.56 -9.34
CA LYS A 35 1.34 -1.60 -8.36
C LYS A 35 0.41 -2.28 -7.37
N LEU A 36 0.57 -2.01 -6.08
CA LEU A 36 -0.37 -2.47 -5.07
C LEU A 36 -1.62 -1.58 -5.08
N ARG A 37 -2.81 -2.18 -5.15
CA ARG A 37 -4.09 -1.51 -4.88
C ARG A 37 -4.64 -2.04 -3.56
N VAL A 38 -4.39 -1.29 -2.49
CA VAL A 38 -4.62 -1.74 -1.12
C VAL A 38 -5.99 -1.27 -0.62
N LYS A 39 -6.86 -2.21 -0.28
CA LYS A 39 -8.06 -1.96 0.52
C LYS A 39 -7.67 -1.84 1.99
N VAL A 40 -7.55 -0.60 2.46
CA VAL A 40 -7.22 -0.29 3.86
C VAL A 40 -8.47 -0.43 4.74
N LYS A 41 -8.35 -1.10 5.88
CA LYS A 41 -9.47 -1.27 6.84
C LYS A 41 -9.62 -0.03 7.71
N LYS A 42 -10.85 0.25 8.15
CA LYS A 42 -11.11 1.30 9.15
C LYS A 42 -10.30 1.01 10.41
N GLY A 43 -9.60 2.03 10.92
CA GLY A 43 -8.75 1.91 12.11
C GLY A 43 -7.31 1.49 11.81
N THR A 44 -6.96 1.15 10.56
CA THR A 44 -5.56 1.03 10.17
C THR A 44 -4.86 2.39 10.31
N PRO A 45 -3.73 2.47 11.03
CA PRO A 45 -2.97 3.71 11.14
C PRO A 45 -2.47 4.18 9.77
N ALA A 46 -2.93 5.36 9.36
CA ALA A 46 -2.55 5.99 8.12
C ALA A 46 -2.55 7.52 8.27
N PHE A 47 -1.64 8.20 7.58
CA PHE A 47 -1.45 9.64 7.64
C PHE A 47 -1.47 10.20 6.23
N TYR A 48 -2.36 11.15 5.96
CA TYR A 48 -2.24 11.96 4.75
C TYR A 48 -1.15 13.00 4.98
N VAL A 49 -0.14 13.01 4.11
CA VAL A 49 1.03 13.89 4.23
C VAL A 49 1.18 14.86 3.07
N GLY A 50 0.39 14.70 2.00
CA GLY A 50 0.44 15.60 0.85
C GLY A 50 0.24 17.07 1.22
N ASN A 51 -0.62 17.37 2.21
CA ASN A 51 -0.85 18.74 2.71
C ASN A 51 0.27 19.28 3.61
N LEU A 52 1.22 18.44 4.01
CA LEU A 52 2.38 18.83 4.83
C LEU A 52 3.61 19.07 3.97
N THR A 53 3.76 18.33 2.87
CA THR A 53 4.90 18.43 1.96
C THR A 53 4.67 19.44 0.82
N GLY A 54 3.44 19.93 0.64
CA GLY A 54 3.06 20.75 -0.51
C GLY A 54 2.91 19.94 -1.80
N GLU A 55 2.88 18.61 -1.69
CA GLU A 55 2.75 17.67 -2.82
C GLU A 55 1.33 17.09 -2.92
N GLU A 56 0.37 17.74 -2.28
CA GLU A 56 -1.06 17.40 -2.29
C GLU A 56 -1.63 17.20 -3.70
N SER A 57 -1.12 17.91 -4.71
CA SER A 57 -1.54 17.79 -6.11
C SER A 57 -0.65 16.86 -6.95
N HIS A 58 0.49 16.42 -6.43
CA HIS A 58 1.48 15.58 -7.14
C HIS A 58 1.35 14.10 -6.81
N TYR A 59 1.22 13.77 -5.52
CA TYR A 59 1.19 12.37 -5.08
C TYR A 59 -0.08 12.01 -4.30
N TYR A 60 -0.76 13.00 -3.71
CA TYR A 60 -1.83 12.75 -2.73
C TYR A 60 -1.37 11.72 -1.69
N GLU A 61 -0.15 11.90 -1.17
CA GLU A 61 0.54 10.86 -0.43
C GLU A 61 -0.16 10.52 0.88
N VAL A 62 -0.37 9.22 1.07
CA VAL A 62 -0.82 8.60 2.31
C VAL A 62 0.24 7.62 2.75
N ILE A 63 0.76 7.83 3.95
CA ILE A 63 1.65 6.90 4.61
C ILE A 63 0.82 5.90 5.41
N VAL A 64 0.94 4.61 5.10
CA VAL A 64 0.38 3.52 5.90
C VAL A 64 1.51 2.90 6.72
N VAL A 65 1.33 2.85 8.04
CA VAL A 65 2.40 2.43 8.97
C VAL A 65 2.06 1.13 9.70
N ASN A 66 3.07 0.60 10.39
CA ASN A 66 3.01 -0.54 11.31
C ASN A 66 2.73 -1.89 10.64
N ASN A 67 3.78 -2.64 10.33
CA ASN A 67 3.73 -4.09 10.14
C ASN A 67 2.53 -4.53 9.28
N LEU A 68 2.42 -3.96 8.08
CA LEU A 68 1.24 -4.11 7.24
C LEU A 68 1.19 -5.52 6.64
N LYS A 69 0.23 -6.31 7.09
CA LYS A 69 -0.05 -7.64 6.55
C LYS A 69 -1.13 -7.50 5.49
N LEU A 70 -0.86 -8.02 4.30
CA LEU A 70 -1.77 -7.96 3.17
C LEU A 70 -2.06 -9.36 2.66
N LYS A 71 -3.32 -9.57 2.29
CA LYS A 71 -3.77 -10.73 1.54
C LYS A 71 -4.13 -10.30 0.11
N ILE A 72 -3.61 -11.02 -0.87
CA ILE A 72 -3.90 -10.80 -2.28
C ILE A 72 -5.29 -11.36 -2.59
N ILE A 73 -6.09 -10.57 -3.30
CA ILE A 73 -7.45 -10.90 -3.73
C ILE A 73 -7.46 -11.28 -5.21
N SER A 74 -6.82 -10.46 -6.05
CA SER A 74 -6.68 -10.71 -7.48
C SER A 74 -5.44 -10.00 -8.04
N ILE A 75 -5.03 -10.38 -9.24
CA ILE A 75 -4.00 -9.70 -10.02
C ILE A 75 -4.62 -9.37 -11.38
N GLU A 76 -4.67 -8.10 -11.73
CA GLU A 76 -5.31 -7.57 -12.93
C GLU A 76 -4.35 -6.60 -13.63
N ASP A 77 -3.97 -6.89 -14.87
CA ASP A 77 -2.99 -6.13 -15.65
C ASP A 77 -1.69 -5.88 -14.86
N TYR A 78 -1.49 -4.63 -14.41
CA TYR A 78 -0.34 -4.17 -13.63
C TYR A 78 -0.68 -3.95 -12.15
N TYR A 79 -1.88 -4.30 -11.69
CA TYR A 79 -2.33 -4.08 -10.32
C TYR A 79 -2.47 -5.40 -9.55
N ILE A 80 -1.85 -5.45 -8.38
CA ILE A 80 -2.06 -6.49 -7.38
C ILE A 80 -3.07 -5.94 -6.37
N ASN A 81 -4.28 -6.49 -6.41
CA ASN A 81 -5.37 -6.11 -5.53
C ASN A 81 -5.23 -6.85 -4.22
N CYS A 82 -5.16 -6.13 -3.11
CA CYS A 82 -4.98 -6.73 -1.80
C CYS A 82 -5.77 -5.99 -0.72
N GLU A 83 -5.96 -6.65 0.43
CA GLU A 83 -6.55 -6.04 1.61
C GLU A 83 -5.67 -6.22 2.84
N VAL A 84 -5.75 -5.25 3.75
CA VAL A 84 -5.11 -5.36 5.06
C VAL A 84 -5.81 -6.45 5.86
N VAL A 85 -5.06 -7.42 6.38
CA VAL A 85 -5.60 -8.52 7.20
C VAL A 85 -5.41 -8.32 8.68
#